data_AF-A0A1Z5KF82-F1
#
_entry.id   AF-A0A1Z5KF82-F1
#
_cell.length_a   1.000
_cell.length_b   1.000
_cell.length_c   1.000
_cell.angle_alpha   90.00
_cell.angle_beta   90.00
_cell.angle_gamma   90.00
#
_symmetry.space_group_name_H-M   'P 1'
#
loop_
_entity.id
_entity.type
_entity.pdbx_description
1 polymer ?
#
loop_
_entity_poly.entity_id
_entity_poly.type
_entity_poly.pdbx_seq_one_letter_code
_entity_poly.pdbx_strand_id
1 'polypeptide(L)'
;MTAKSIYTPLSIWMQLASLFFTLSGMHGDLLVIRLFLFAAYMMLLINSLLGSPLWGDSQADGLPLDSLIWAVVGLYVHGTSLVNLLNDERYVALNENEEALWYLFYRTGGLSRRLFKTIVAPDMEFVTLDGDEDIPTEHYFYIIYHGRVSLKIYDGSSTDLKVDRILGSAEMFDIAHVGFFDHSSIFVKVNLRCRTLEKTQFFRFPRSAIRRIANHQFAKDVMQALLLNTLSKIVEHREMNRDNPVVCDPIFSPLQPREQPISVMPGSGRALQKPLLHIVNCIYRSFAMPWPLGKHPAGIRQVLLSPPGQNVRNPKASSTAPTAFHSCDDNV
;
A
#
# COMPACT_ATOMS: atom_id res chain seq x y z
N MET A 1 30.91 -55.50 22.07
CA MET A 1 30.39 -54.19 21.64
C MET A 1 29.10 -53.92 22.39
N THR A 2 29.14 -53.08 23.43
CA THR A 2 27.92 -52.61 24.12
C THR A 2 27.23 -51.58 23.25
N ALA A 3 26.00 -51.85 22.83
CA ALA A 3 25.18 -50.87 22.15
C ALA A 3 25.01 -49.65 23.05
N LYS A 4 25.48 -48.48 22.62
CA LYS A 4 25.17 -47.22 23.30
C LYS A 4 23.72 -46.88 22.96
N SER A 5 22.83 -46.97 23.93
CA SER A 5 21.48 -46.42 23.80
C SER A 5 21.58 -44.92 23.53
N ILE A 6 21.04 -44.49 22.39
CA ILE A 6 20.92 -43.08 22.04
C ILE A 6 19.71 -42.54 22.81
N TYR A 7 19.97 -41.75 23.84
CA TYR A 7 18.93 -41.01 24.53
C TYR A 7 18.76 -39.65 23.85
N THR A 8 17.52 -39.26 23.56
CA THR A 8 17.20 -37.88 23.21
C THR A 8 16.95 -37.13 24.53
N PRO A 9 17.86 -36.22 24.96
CA PRO A 9 17.77 -35.60 26.28
C PRO A 9 16.65 -34.56 26.38
N LEU A 10 15.90 -34.33 25.30
CA LEU A 10 14.90 -33.28 25.18
C LEU A 10 13.51 -33.89 25.03
N SER A 11 12.56 -33.39 25.83
CA SER A 11 11.14 -33.75 25.71
C SER A 11 10.59 -33.44 24.31
N ILE A 12 9.46 -34.07 23.96
CA ILE A 12 8.77 -33.78 22.69
C ILE A 12 8.40 -32.29 22.57
N TRP A 13 8.02 -31.66 23.68
CA TRP A 13 7.68 -30.23 23.72
C TRP A 13 8.90 -29.36 23.39
N MET A 14 10.07 -29.70 23.92
CA MET A 14 11.30 -28.98 23.63
C MET A 14 11.72 -29.15 22.17
N GLN A 15 11.57 -30.36 21.60
CA GLN A 15 11.84 -30.59 20.17
C GLN A 15 10.89 -29.78 19.27
N LEU A 16 9.60 -29.71 19.63
CA LEU A 16 8.62 -28.87 18.92
C LEU A 16 8.93 -27.38 19.09
N ALA A 17 9.34 -26.94 20.27
CA ALA A 17 9.79 -25.57 20.50
C ALA A 17 10.99 -25.22 19.61
N SER A 18 12.01 -26.08 19.56
CA SER A 18 13.16 -25.92 18.67
C SER A 18 12.75 -25.86 17.20
N LEU A 19 11.85 -26.73 16.74
CA LEU A 19 11.31 -26.69 15.39
C LEU A 19 10.66 -25.33 15.09
N PHE A 20 9.80 -24.84 15.99
CA PHE A 20 9.13 -23.55 15.79
C PHE A 20 10.09 -22.36 15.84
N PHE A 21 11.12 -22.39 16.71
CA PHE A 21 12.19 -21.38 16.67
C PHE A 21 12.93 -21.41 15.33
N THR A 22 13.27 -22.59 14.81
CA THR A 22 13.90 -22.73 13.50
C THR A 22 13.00 -22.19 12.39
N LEU A 23 11.72 -22.57 12.38
CA LEU A 23 10.74 -22.04 11.42
C LEU A 23 10.64 -20.52 11.51
N SER A 24 10.62 -19.94 12.72
CA SER A 24 10.61 -18.49 12.88
C SER A 24 11.85 -17.80 12.28
N GLY A 25 13.03 -18.41 12.40
CA GLY A 25 14.28 -17.90 11.81
C GLY A 25 14.36 -18.08 10.29
N MET A 26 13.57 -19.00 9.73
CA MET A 26 13.50 -19.23 8.29
C MET A 26 12.57 -18.24 7.58
N HIS A 27 11.68 -17.55 8.29
CA HIS A 27 10.69 -16.67 7.68
C HIS A 27 11.13 -15.21 7.64
N GLY A 28 10.83 -14.53 6.52
CA GLY A 28 10.99 -13.07 6.41
C GLY A 28 9.72 -12.28 6.74
N ASP A 29 8.56 -12.95 6.77
CA ASP A 29 7.30 -12.28 7.08
C ASP A 29 7.08 -12.15 8.60
N LEU A 30 6.84 -10.92 9.06
CA LEU A 30 6.71 -10.64 10.49
C LEU A 30 5.49 -11.33 11.13
N LEU A 31 4.36 -11.50 10.41
CA LEU A 31 3.19 -12.19 10.96
C LEU A 31 3.51 -13.68 11.19
N VAL A 32 4.10 -14.33 10.19
CA VAL A 32 4.51 -15.75 10.26
C VAL A 32 5.60 -15.96 11.32
N ILE A 33 6.61 -15.08 11.38
CA ILE A 33 7.64 -15.11 12.43
C ILE A 33 6.99 -15.06 13.83
N ARG A 34 6.07 -14.11 14.05
CA ARG A 34 5.40 -13.97 15.36
C ARG A 34 4.50 -15.16 15.68
N LEU A 35 3.85 -15.76 14.69
CA LEU A 35 3.06 -16.98 14.86
C LEU A 35 3.92 -18.14 15.36
N PHE A 36 5.06 -18.39 14.71
CA PHE A 36 5.95 -19.48 15.11
C PHE A 36 6.65 -19.21 16.45
N LEU A 37 7.05 -17.97 16.73
CA LEU A 37 7.57 -17.62 18.07
C LEU A 37 6.50 -17.85 19.15
N PHE A 38 5.27 -17.41 18.92
CA PHE A 38 4.15 -17.68 19.83
C PHE A 38 3.98 -19.19 20.07
N ALA A 39 3.98 -20.00 19.01
CA ALA A 39 3.90 -21.46 19.12
C ALA A 39 5.10 -22.06 19.89
N ALA A 40 6.32 -21.59 19.64
CA ALA A 40 7.52 -22.04 20.35
C ALA A 40 7.42 -21.79 21.86
N TYR A 41 7.04 -20.57 22.25
CA TYR A 41 6.86 -20.21 23.67
C TYR A 41 5.68 -20.93 24.32
N MET A 42 4.60 -21.22 23.57
CA MET A 42 3.54 -22.12 24.06
C MET A 42 4.08 -23.52 24.37
N MET A 43 4.94 -24.09 23.52
CA MET A 43 5.55 -25.40 23.78
C MET A 43 6.47 -25.36 25.01
N LEU A 44 7.25 -24.28 25.20
CA LEU A 44 8.07 -24.09 26.41
C LEU A 44 7.23 -23.96 27.69
N LEU A 45 6.09 -23.27 27.61
CA LEU A 45 5.13 -23.16 28.71
C LEU A 45 4.57 -24.54 29.07
N ILE A 46 4.10 -25.30 28.07
CA ILE A 46 3.59 -26.66 28.26
C ILE A 46 4.67 -27.56 28.86
N ASN A 47 5.91 -27.47 28.36
CA ASN A 47 7.04 -28.22 28.90
C ASN A 47 7.29 -27.92 30.39
N SER A 48 7.19 -26.65 30.78
CA SER A 48 7.42 -26.19 32.16
C SER A 48 6.30 -26.61 33.10
N LEU A 49 5.05 -26.71 32.60
CA LEU A 49 3.88 -27.09 33.39
C LEU A 49 3.73 -28.61 33.55
N LEU A 50 3.97 -29.38 32.48
CA LEU A 50 3.79 -30.83 32.49
C LEU A 50 5.02 -31.57 33.02
N GLY A 51 6.15 -30.87 33.19
CA GLY A 51 7.44 -31.41 33.59
C GLY A 51 8.01 -32.27 32.47
N SER A 52 9.04 -31.76 31.77
CA SER A 52 9.75 -32.39 30.64
C SER A 52 9.54 -33.91 30.57
N PRO A 53 8.47 -34.40 29.93
CA PRO A 53 8.20 -35.82 29.91
C PRO A 53 9.29 -36.42 29.06
N LEU A 54 10.31 -36.93 29.74
CA LEU A 54 11.39 -37.64 29.11
C LEU A 54 10.76 -38.89 28.50
N TRP A 55 11.29 -39.30 27.35
CA TRP A 55 10.94 -40.59 26.79
C TRP A 55 11.50 -41.66 27.75
N GLY A 56 10.70 -42.05 28.75
CA GLY A 56 11.08 -42.93 29.86
C GLY A 56 10.97 -42.28 31.24
N ASP A 57 10.70 -43.10 32.26
CA ASP A 57 10.26 -42.86 33.67
C ASP A 57 11.10 -41.89 34.54
N SER A 58 11.55 -40.77 33.98
CA SER A 58 12.28 -39.75 34.73
C SER A 58 11.36 -38.56 34.96
N GLN A 59 10.64 -38.59 36.07
CA GLN A 59 10.00 -37.38 36.61
C GLN A 59 11.09 -36.52 37.25
N ALA A 60 11.25 -35.30 36.75
CA ALA A 60 12.03 -34.29 37.45
C ALA A 60 11.17 -33.75 38.61
N ASP A 61 11.63 -33.93 39.85
CA ASP A 61 10.98 -33.36 41.02
C ASP A 61 11.21 -31.84 41.05
N GLY A 62 10.23 -31.07 40.56
CA GLY A 62 10.21 -29.61 40.68
C GLY A 62 9.73 -28.89 39.43
N LEU A 63 9.20 -27.68 39.62
CA LEU A 63 8.78 -26.80 38.55
C LEU A 63 9.93 -25.87 38.14
N PRO A 64 10.39 -25.85 36.87
CA PRO A 64 11.46 -24.97 36.42
C PRO A 64 10.94 -23.53 36.30
N LEU A 65 10.95 -22.81 37.43
CA LEU A 65 10.34 -21.48 37.56
C LEU A 65 10.89 -20.47 36.55
N ASP A 66 12.20 -20.46 36.31
CA ASP A 66 12.81 -19.55 35.33
C ASP A 66 12.28 -19.78 33.92
N SER A 67 12.20 -21.05 33.49
CA SER A 67 11.65 -21.41 32.19
C SER A 67 10.17 -21.03 32.09
N LEU A 68 9.40 -21.22 33.17
CA LEU A 68 8.00 -20.83 33.22
C LEU A 68 7.83 -19.30 33.06
N ILE A 69 8.58 -18.50 33.82
CA ILE A 69 8.49 -17.04 33.78
C ILE A 69 8.83 -16.53 32.38
N TRP A 70 9.95 -16.96 31.81
CA TRP A 70 10.35 -16.52 30.47
C TRP A 70 9.41 -17.01 29.38
N ALA A 71 8.81 -18.19 29.53
CA ALA A 71 7.78 -18.67 28.61
C ALA A 71 6.54 -17.76 28.62
N VAL A 72 6.08 -17.36 29.81
CA VAL A 72 4.92 -16.44 29.96
C VAL A 72 5.23 -15.06 29.38
N VAL A 73 6.39 -14.48 29.68
CA VAL A 73 6.80 -13.17 29.15
C VAL A 73 6.93 -13.23 27.62
N GLY A 74 7.59 -14.25 27.08
CA GLY A 74 7.71 -14.46 25.63
C GLY A 74 6.36 -14.62 24.96
N LEU A 75 5.46 -15.38 25.57
CA LEU A 75 4.10 -15.58 25.07
C LEU A 75 3.31 -14.26 25.02
N TYR A 76 3.40 -13.43 26.06
CA TYR A 76 2.76 -12.13 26.09
C TYR A 76 3.27 -11.21 24.97
N VAL A 77 4.60 -11.07 24.84
CA VAL A 77 5.22 -10.21 23.82
C VAL A 77 4.88 -10.66 22.41
N HIS A 78 5.00 -11.96 22.12
CA HIS A 78 4.73 -12.48 20.78
C HIS A 78 3.24 -12.59 20.48
N GLY A 79 2.42 -12.92 21.48
CA GLY A 79 0.96 -13.01 21.35
C GLY A 79 0.32 -11.65 21.08
N THR A 80 0.68 -10.63 21.84
CA THR A 80 0.18 -9.26 21.59
C THR A 80 0.59 -8.74 20.22
N SER A 81 1.86 -8.94 19.83
CA SER A 81 2.33 -8.60 18.48
C SER A 81 1.58 -9.39 17.40
N LEU A 82 1.37 -10.69 17.58
CA LEU A 82 0.63 -11.54 16.63
C LEU A 82 -0.81 -11.06 16.44
N VAL A 83 -1.52 -10.76 17.53
CA VAL A 83 -2.90 -10.24 17.48
C VAL A 83 -2.96 -8.92 16.72
N ASN A 84 -2.02 -8.00 16.97
CA ASN A 84 -1.95 -6.73 16.23
C ASN A 84 -1.75 -6.96 14.74
N LEU A 85 -0.86 -7.87 14.36
CA LEU A 85 -0.61 -8.18 12.95
C LEU A 85 -1.79 -8.88 12.28
N LEU A 86 -2.47 -9.79 12.97
CA LEU A 86 -3.70 -10.41 12.48
C LEU A 86 -4.80 -9.36 12.28
N ASN A 87 -4.89 -8.39 13.20
CA ASN A 87 -5.82 -7.29 13.06
C ASN A 87 -5.49 -6.41 11.85
N ASP A 88 -4.21 -6.18 11.57
CA ASP A 88 -3.75 -5.38 10.42
C ASP A 88 -4.03 -6.04 9.06
N GLU A 89 -4.07 -7.37 8.99
CA GLU A 89 -4.41 -8.11 7.77
C GLU A 89 -5.91 -8.21 7.48
N ARG A 90 -6.77 -7.71 8.37
CA ARG A 90 -8.23 -7.73 8.14
C ARG A 90 -8.60 -6.91 6.92
N TYR A 91 -9.43 -7.49 6.06
CA TYR A 91 -9.99 -6.81 4.90
C TYR A 91 -10.78 -5.57 5.31
N VAL A 92 -10.64 -4.50 4.53
CA VAL A 92 -11.36 -3.23 4.73
C VAL A 92 -12.11 -2.89 3.45
N ALA A 93 -13.43 -2.82 3.55
CA ALA A 93 -14.27 -2.35 2.45
C ALA A 93 -14.14 -0.82 2.31
N LEU A 94 -14.15 -0.35 1.06
CA LEU A 94 -14.16 1.06 0.69
C LEU A 94 -15.39 1.27 -0.18
N ASN A 95 -16.00 2.44 -0.13
CA ASN A 95 -17.02 2.82 -1.10
C ASN A 95 -16.38 3.20 -2.45
N GLU A 96 -17.19 3.43 -3.49
CA GLU A 96 -16.71 3.72 -4.86
C GLU A 96 -15.75 4.93 -4.93
N ASN A 97 -16.11 6.03 -4.26
CA ASN A 97 -15.29 7.26 -4.24
C ASN A 97 -13.97 7.04 -3.48
N GLU A 98 -14.04 6.36 -2.33
CA GLU A 98 -12.86 5.98 -1.55
C GLU A 98 -11.95 5.03 -2.34
N GLU A 99 -12.52 4.08 -3.10
CA GLU A 99 -11.74 3.19 -3.96
C GLU A 99 -11.02 3.96 -5.06
N ALA A 100 -11.73 4.85 -5.75
CA ALA A 100 -11.15 5.69 -6.80
C ALA A 100 -9.93 6.45 -6.26
N LEU A 101 -10.08 7.17 -5.14
CA LEU A 101 -8.96 7.89 -4.55
C LEU A 101 -7.88 6.96 -4.01
N TRP A 102 -8.24 5.84 -3.41
CA TRP A 102 -7.27 4.84 -2.96
C TRP A 102 -6.41 4.35 -4.12
N TYR A 103 -6.96 4.16 -5.32
CA TYR A 103 -6.18 3.76 -6.50
C TYR A 103 -5.08 4.78 -6.84
N LEU A 104 -5.35 6.08 -6.71
CA LEU A 104 -4.35 7.13 -6.88
C LEU A 104 -3.20 6.99 -5.86
N PHE A 105 -3.53 6.88 -4.57
CA PHE A 105 -2.52 6.73 -3.51
C PHE A 105 -1.74 5.41 -3.61
N TYR A 106 -2.41 4.34 -3.99
CA TYR A 106 -1.81 3.02 -4.16
C TYR A 106 -0.86 2.99 -5.36
N ARG A 107 -1.25 3.54 -6.52
CA ARG A 107 -0.37 3.60 -7.70
C ARG A 107 0.82 4.54 -7.50
N THR A 108 0.64 5.60 -6.71
CA THR A 108 1.70 6.60 -6.50
C THR A 108 2.74 6.17 -5.48
N GLY A 109 2.33 5.49 -4.41
CA GLY A 109 3.25 5.11 -3.33
C GLY A 109 2.89 3.85 -2.56
N GLY A 110 1.97 3.03 -3.06
CA GLY A 110 1.65 1.73 -2.47
C GLY A 110 0.89 1.79 -1.14
N LEU A 111 0.15 2.88 -0.87
CA LEU A 111 -0.62 3.00 0.37
C LEU A 111 -1.65 1.86 0.48
N SER A 112 -1.56 1.06 1.53
CA SER A 112 -2.47 -0.06 1.71
C SER A 112 -3.91 0.42 1.95
N ARG A 113 -4.88 -0.40 1.57
CA ARG A 113 -6.32 -0.08 1.68
C ARG A 113 -6.74 0.26 3.12
N ARG A 114 -6.18 -0.46 4.09
CA ARG A 114 -6.40 -0.22 5.52
C ARG A 114 -5.80 1.11 5.96
N LEU A 115 -4.54 1.39 5.61
CA LEU A 115 -3.90 2.66 5.95
C LEU A 115 -4.64 3.84 5.33
N PHE A 116 -5.08 3.70 4.07
CA PHE A 116 -5.92 4.70 3.42
C PHE A 116 -7.23 4.95 4.18
N LYS A 117 -7.96 3.89 4.56
CA LYS A 117 -9.22 4.01 5.31
C LYS A 117 -9.04 4.67 6.68
N THR A 118 -7.91 4.43 7.33
CA THR A 118 -7.62 4.97 8.67
C THR A 118 -7.09 6.41 8.62
N ILE A 119 -6.28 6.75 7.61
CA ILE A 119 -5.52 8.01 7.59
C ILE A 119 -6.15 9.05 6.67
N VAL A 120 -6.60 8.66 5.48
CA VAL A 120 -7.00 9.60 4.40
C VAL A 120 -8.52 9.70 4.32
N ALA A 121 -9.20 8.57 4.24
CA ALA A 121 -10.65 8.52 4.03
C ALA A 121 -11.49 9.31 5.06
N PRO A 122 -11.14 9.40 6.36
CA PRO A 122 -11.97 10.11 7.35
C PRO A 122 -12.10 11.61 7.08
N ASP A 123 -11.14 12.21 6.38
CA ASP A 123 -11.11 13.64 6.08
C ASP A 123 -11.44 13.95 4.61
N MET A 124 -11.80 12.92 3.84
CA MET A 124 -12.12 13.03 2.42
C MET A 124 -13.60 13.37 2.24
N GLU A 125 -13.86 14.45 1.51
CA GLU A 125 -15.20 14.78 1.03
C GLU A 125 -15.24 14.73 -0.50
N PHE A 126 -16.25 14.06 -1.06
CA PHE A 126 -16.48 14.03 -2.50
C PHE A 126 -17.51 15.09 -2.88
N VAL A 127 -17.13 16.02 -3.75
CA VAL A 127 -17.97 17.17 -4.12
C VAL A 127 -18.07 17.30 -5.62
N THR A 128 -19.25 17.65 -6.11
CA THR A 128 -19.48 18.01 -7.50
C THR A 128 -19.88 19.48 -7.55
N LEU A 129 -19.21 20.23 -8.42
CA LEU A 129 -19.52 21.63 -8.71
C LEU A 129 -19.94 21.73 -10.18
N ASP A 130 -20.89 22.60 -10.49
CA ASP A 130 -21.32 22.85 -11.86
C ASP A 130 -20.28 23.72 -12.58
N GLY A 131 -20.45 23.90 -13.89
CA GLY A 131 -19.52 24.72 -14.69
C GLY A 131 -19.64 26.20 -14.34
N ASP A 132 -18.52 26.92 -14.43
CA ASP A 132 -18.43 28.36 -14.16
C ASP A 132 -18.65 28.74 -12.68
N GLU A 133 -18.51 27.77 -11.77
CA GLU A 133 -18.55 27.99 -10.31
C GLU A 133 -17.15 28.27 -9.75
N ASP A 134 -17.08 29.22 -8.81
CA ASP A 134 -15.84 29.52 -8.10
C ASP A 134 -15.56 28.47 -7.02
N ILE A 135 -14.31 28.00 -6.97
CA ILE A 135 -13.89 26.97 -6.02
C ILE A 135 -13.32 27.64 -4.77
N PRO A 136 -13.82 27.33 -3.55
CA PRO A 136 -13.31 27.93 -2.32
C PRO A 136 -11.96 27.31 -1.95
N THR A 137 -10.87 27.95 -2.40
CA THR A 137 -9.48 27.53 -2.17
C THR A 137 -8.98 27.88 -0.76
N GLU A 138 -9.67 28.76 -0.02
CA GLU A 138 -9.20 29.28 1.27
C GLU A 138 -9.20 28.25 2.42
N HIS A 139 -9.99 27.19 2.30
CA HIS A 139 -10.22 26.24 3.40
C HIS A 139 -9.88 24.79 3.05
N TYR A 140 -9.78 24.48 1.76
CA TYR A 140 -9.71 23.12 1.28
C TYR A 140 -8.58 22.92 0.28
N PHE A 141 -7.96 21.75 0.39
CA PHE A 141 -7.09 21.17 -0.63
C PHE A 141 -7.93 20.28 -1.55
N TYR A 142 -7.65 20.30 -2.85
CA TYR A 142 -8.45 19.59 -3.85
C TYR A 142 -7.60 18.68 -4.72
N ILE A 143 -8.18 17.52 -5.05
CA ILE A 143 -7.72 16.59 -6.08
C ILE A 143 -8.86 16.46 -7.09
N ILE A 144 -8.57 16.74 -8.36
CA ILE A 144 -9.58 16.66 -9.43
C ILE A 144 -9.80 15.19 -9.78
N TYR A 145 -11.04 14.72 -9.63
CA TYR A 145 -11.43 13.37 -10.05
C TYR A 145 -11.86 13.34 -11.52
N HIS A 146 -12.70 14.30 -11.92
CA HIS A 146 -13.22 14.39 -13.27
C HIS A 146 -13.57 15.84 -13.60
N GLY A 147 -13.32 16.30 -14.83
CA GLY A 147 -13.58 17.67 -15.27
C GLY A 147 -12.32 18.53 -15.37
N ARG A 148 -12.50 19.83 -15.58
CA ARG A 148 -11.42 20.80 -15.78
C ARG A 148 -11.63 22.06 -14.95
N VAL A 149 -10.52 22.59 -14.46
CA VAL A 149 -10.49 23.81 -13.64
C VAL A 149 -9.52 24.82 -14.26
N SER A 150 -9.96 26.07 -14.40
CA SER A 150 -9.04 27.19 -14.67
C SER A 150 -8.45 27.66 -13.34
N LEU A 151 -7.14 27.50 -13.21
CA LEU A 151 -6.32 27.99 -12.10
C LEU A 151 -5.63 29.28 -12.54
N LYS A 152 -5.95 30.38 -11.86
CA LYS A 152 -5.32 31.69 -12.05
C LYS A 152 -4.55 32.08 -10.80
N ILE A 153 -3.27 32.37 -10.98
CA ILE A 153 -2.34 32.74 -9.91
C ILE A 153 -2.00 34.22 -10.06
N TYR A 154 -2.31 35.00 -9.02
CA TYR A 154 -2.02 36.42 -8.93
C TYR A 154 -0.87 36.67 -7.95
N ASP A 155 -0.08 37.71 -8.22
CA ASP A 155 0.94 38.19 -7.28
C ASP A 155 0.25 38.80 -6.04
N GLY A 156 0.75 38.52 -4.83
CA GLY A 156 0.05 38.87 -3.59
C GLY A 156 -0.23 40.36 -3.38
N SER A 157 0.48 41.23 -4.10
CA SER A 157 0.35 42.69 -4.03
C SER A 157 -0.25 43.33 -5.29
N SER A 158 -0.39 42.61 -6.40
CA SER A 158 -0.88 43.17 -7.67
C SER A 158 -2.00 42.33 -8.27
N THR A 159 -2.88 42.97 -9.03
CA THR A 159 -3.90 42.28 -9.82
C THR A 159 -3.31 41.58 -11.06
N ASP A 160 -1.99 41.55 -11.19
CA ASP A 160 -1.33 41.00 -12.37
C ASP A 160 -1.36 39.48 -12.33
N LEU A 161 -1.93 38.90 -13.39
CA LEU A 161 -1.99 37.48 -13.62
C LEU A 161 -0.59 36.96 -13.97
N LYS A 162 -0.01 36.13 -13.09
CA LYS A 162 1.30 35.50 -13.32
C LYS A 162 1.18 34.21 -14.11
N VAL A 163 0.17 33.41 -13.79
CA VAL A 163 -0.05 32.09 -14.37
C VAL A 163 -1.54 31.88 -14.60
N ASP A 164 -1.89 31.44 -15.80
CA ASP A 164 -3.21 30.91 -16.14
C ASP A 164 -3.02 29.50 -16.68
N ARG A 165 -3.59 28.51 -15.99
CA ARG A 165 -3.44 27.10 -16.33
C ARG A 165 -4.79 26.40 -16.25
N ILE A 166 -5.02 25.48 -17.17
CA ILE A 166 -6.13 24.54 -17.07
C ILE A 166 -5.60 23.27 -16.42
N LEU A 167 -6.24 22.88 -15.33
CA LEU A 167 -5.96 21.63 -14.62
C LEU A 167 -6.98 20.57 -15.03
N GLY A 168 -6.51 19.33 -15.16
CA GLY A 168 -7.32 18.17 -15.49
C GLY A 168 -7.39 17.14 -14.36
N SER A 169 -7.95 15.99 -14.69
CA SER A 169 -8.04 14.86 -13.77
C SER A 169 -6.68 14.45 -13.17
N ALA A 170 -6.69 14.03 -11.91
CA ALA A 170 -5.56 13.64 -11.08
C ALA A 170 -4.53 14.73 -10.79
N GLU A 171 -4.81 15.98 -11.18
CA GLU A 171 -4.04 17.12 -10.71
C GLU A 171 -4.57 17.63 -9.38
N MET A 172 -3.65 18.20 -8.60
CA MET A 172 -3.90 18.74 -7.28
C MET A 172 -3.59 20.23 -7.29
N PHE A 173 -4.36 21.01 -6.52
CA PHE A 173 -4.10 22.44 -6.34
C PHE A 173 -4.27 22.86 -4.89
N ASP A 174 -3.80 24.07 -4.59
CA ASP A 174 -3.59 24.58 -3.22
C ASP A 174 -2.46 23.86 -2.46
N ILE A 175 -1.38 23.52 -3.18
CA ILE A 175 -0.22 22.78 -2.61
C ILE A 175 0.52 23.53 -1.49
N ALA A 176 0.31 24.85 -1.35
CA ALA A 176 0.92 25.68 -0.32
C ALA A 176 0.67 25.13 1.09
N HIS A 177 -0.48 24.50 1.30
CA HIS A 177 -0.94 24.03 2.61
C HIS A 177 -0.65 22.57 2.90
N VAL A 178 -0.01 21.84 1.98
CA VAL A 178 0.40 20.44 2.19
C VAL A 178 1.49 20.35 3.28
N GLY A 179 2.09 21.48 3.66
CA GLY A 179 3.01 21.58 4.81
C GLY A 179 4.46 21.19 4.48
N PHE A 180 4.77 21.00 3.19
CA PHE A 180 6.13 20.79 2.69
C PHE A 180 6.87 22.10 2.39
N PHE A 181 6.16 23.23 2.38
CA PHE A 181 6.72 24.54 2.08
C PHE A 181 6.79 25.38 3.35
N ASP A 182 7.89 26.11 3.51
CA ASP A 182 8.05 27.10 4.58
C ASP A 182 7.11 28.30 4.35
N HIS A 183 6.78 29.04 5.42
CA HIS A 183 5.96 30.26 5.38
C HIS A 183 6.58 31.36 4.52
N SER A 184 7.89 31.31 4.29
CA SER A 184 8.61 32.20 3.38
C SER A 184 8.47 31.84 1.89
N SER A 185 7.89 30.68 1.58
CA SER A 185 7.80 30.17 0.21
C SER A 185 6.92 31.03 -0.69
N ILE A 186 7.30 31.09 -1.97
CA ILE A 186 6.54 31.77 -3.04
C ILE A 186 5.09 31.27 -3.12
N PHE A 187 4.82 30.03 -2.72
CA PHE A 187 3.48 29.44 -2.74
C PHE A 187 2.54 30.02 -1.68
N VAL A 188 3.06 30.64 -0.62
CA VAL A 188 2.26 31.20 0.49
C VAL A 188 1.79 32.64 0.19
N LYS A 189 2.50 33.36 -0.68
CA LYS A 189 2.22 34.77 -0.99
C LYS A 189 1.28 34.98 -2.18
N VAL A 190 0.91 33.92 -2.88
CA VAL A 190 0.09 34.02 -4.10
C VAL A 190 -1.39 33.91 -3.80
N ASN A 191 -2.20 34.70 -4.50
CA ASN A 191 -3.66 34.59 -4.44
C ASN A 191 -4.12 33.66 -5.58
N LEU A 192 -4.79 32.56 -5.21
CA LEU A 192 -5.26 31.53 -6.15
C LEU A 192 -6.75 31.70 -6.37
N ARG A 193 -7.15 31.97 -7.61
CA ARG A 193 -8.55 31.89 -8.04
C ARG A 193 -8.74 30.68 -8.92
N CYS A 194 -9.69 29.84 -8.55
CA CYS A 194 -10.02 28.63 -9.28
C CYS A 194 -11.48 28.69 -9.70
N ARG A 195 -11.76 28.39 -10.96
CA ARG A 195 -13.12 28.29 -11.48
C ARG A 195 -13.28 26.99 -12.26
N THR A 196 -14.40 26.31 -12.08
CA THR A 196 -14.74 25.14 -12.92
C THR A 196 -15.05 25.61 -14.34
N LEU A 197 -14.60 24.85 -15.34
CA LEU A 197 -14.96 25.13 -16.74
C LEU A 197 -16.20 24.35 -17.19
N GLU A 198 -16.50 23.27 -16.47
CA GLU A 198 -17.60 22.35 -16.71
C GLU A 198 -17.96 21.64 -15.40
N LYS A 199 -18.96 20.76 -15.43
CA LYS A 199 -19.31 19.96 -14.26
C LYS A 199 -18.11 19.12 -13.81
N THR A 200 -17.57 19.45 -12.65
CA THR A 200 -16.29 18.93 -12.16
C THR A 200 -16.49 18.27 -10.80
N GLN A 201 -15.84 17.12 -10.63
CA GLN A 201 -15.89 16.31 -9.41
C GLN A 201 -14.52 16.34 -8.73
N PHE A 202 -14.54 16.47 -7.40
CA PHE A 202 -13.35 16.65 -6.58
C PHE A 202 -13.36 15.71 -5.39
N PHE A 203 -12.16 15.30 -4.98
CA PHE A 203 -11.88 14.98 -3.59
C PHE A 203 -11.36 16.25 -2.91
N ARG A 204 -12.07 16.74 -1.90
CA ARG A 204 -11.63 17.88 -1.10
C ARG A 204 -11.28 17.46 0.32
N PHE A 205 -10.30 18.15 0.89
CA PHE A 205 -9.77 17.91 2.23
C PHE A 205 -9.62 19.22 2.98
N PRO A 206 -10.03 19.32 4.25
CA PRO A 206 -9.69 20.47 5.06
C PRO A 206 -8.16 20.69 5.10
N ARG A 207 -7.71 21.94 5.04
CA ARG A 207 -6.26 22.27 5.09
C ARG A 207 -5.53 21.72 6.32
N SER A 208 -6.21 21.67 7.47
CA SER A 208 -5.67 21.07 8.70
C SER A 208 -5.48 19.55 8.56
N ALA A 209 -6.41 18.87 7.88
CA ALA A 209 -6.35 17.44 7.63
C ALA A 209 -5.23 17.08 6.64
N ILE A 210 -5.10 17.80 5.52
CA ILE A 210 -4.05 17.48 4.54
C ILE A 210 -2.64 17.63 5.14
N ARG A 211 -2.43 18.65 5.99
CA ARG A 211 -1.15 18.81 6.72
C ARG A 211 -0.89 17.64 7.66
N ARG A 212 -1.92 17.15 8.36
CA ARG A 212 -1.81 15.97 9.22
C ARG A 212 -1.50 14.71 8.40
N ILE A 213 -2.19 14.50 7.28
CA ILE A 213 -1.98 13.37 6.37
C ILE A 213 -0.55 13.39 5.78
N ALA A 214 -0.11 14.55 5.28
CA ALA A 214 1.22 14.71 4.68
C ALA A 214 2.38 14.49 5.67
N ASN A 215 2.16 14.76 6.96
CA ASN A 215 3.15 14.52 8.02
C ASN A 215 2.97 13.17 8.72
N HIS A 216 1.97 12.37 8.35
CA HIS A 216 1.75 11.07 8.95
C HIS A 216 2.83 10.08 8.53
N GLN A 217 3.45 9.37 9.48
CA GLN A 217 4.61 8.50 9.24
C GLN A 217 4.42 7.46 8.13
N PHE A 218 3.19 6.97 7.92
CA PHE A 218 2.87 5.96 6.89
C PHE A 218 2.34 6.54 5.57
N ALA A 219 2.02 7.83 5.51
CA ALA A 219 1.47 8.46 4.30
C ALA A 219 2.43 9.51 3.69
N LYS A 220 3.44 9.95 4.46
CA LYS A 220 4.39 10.99 4.06
C LYS A 220 5.06 10.68 2.72
N ASP A 221 5.62 9.49 2.54
CA ASP A 221 6.32 9.11 1.30
C ASP A 221 5.38 9.14 0.09
N VAL A 222 4.13 8.69 0.27
CA VAL A 222 3.09 8.70 -0.78
C VAL A 222 2.70 10.14 -1.12
N MET A 223 2.53 10.99 -0.12
CA MET A 223 2.22 12.41 -0.30
C MET A 223 3.36 13.17 -0.96
N GLN A 224 4.61 12.84 -0.65
CA GLN A 224 5.79 13.39 -1.32
C GLN A 224 5.84 12.95 -2.78
N ALA A 225 5.58 11.67 -3.07
CA ALA A 225 5.51 11.17 -4.44
C ALA A 225 4.37 11.84 -5.25
N LEU A 226 3.19 12.03 -4.64
CA LEU A 226 2.08 12.77 -5.25
C LEU A 226 2.46 14.23 -5.55
N LEU A 227 3.13 14.89 -4.60
CA LEU A 227 3.64 16.26 -4.79
C LEU A 227 4.66 16.31 -5.93
N LEU A 228 5.63 15.40 -5.94
CA LEU A 228 6.66 15.34 -7.00
C LEU A 228 6.02 15.11 -8.37
N ASN A 229 5.04 14.21 -8.48
CA ASN A 229 4.30 13.99 -9.72
C ASN A 229 3.54 15.24 -10.17
N THR A 230 2.96 15.98 -9.22
CA THR A 230 2.25 17.24 -9.53
C THR A 230 3.23 18.32 -9.99
N LEU A 231 4.38 18.46 -9.33
CA LEU A 231 5.42 19.40 -9.71
C LEU A 231 6.03 19.05 -11.07
N SER A 232 6.27 17.76 -11.35
CA SER A 232 6.72 17.29 -12.68
C SER A 232 5.69 17.63 -13.75
N LYS A 233 4.39 17.36 -13.50
CA LYS A 233 3.31 17.78 -14.41
C LYS A 233 3.29 19.30 -14.62
N ILE A 234 3.46 20.11 -13.57
CA ILE A 234 3.53 21.58 -13.66
C ILE A 234 4.70 22.02 -14.54
N VAL A 235 5.87 21.39 -14.40
CA VAL A 235 7.08 21.74 -15.17
C VAL A 235 6.96 21.28 -16.63
N GLU A 236 6.40 20.09 -16.87
CA GLU A 236 6.24 19.51 -18.20
C GLU A 236 5.11 20.18 -19.00
N HIS A 237 4.06 20.65 -18.32
CA HIS A 237 2.92 21.31 -18.97
C HIS A 237 3.22 22.75 -19.35
N ARG A 238 4.01 22.93 -20.40
CA ARG A 238 4.03 24.18 -21.14
C ARG A 238 2.90 24.32 -22.17
N GLU A 239 2.32 23.24 -22.69
CA GLU A 239 1.28 23.34 -23.74
C GLU A 239 0.33 22.12 -23.74
N MET A 240 -0.60 22.02 -22.78
CA MET A 240 -1.71 21.06 -22.93
C MET A 240 -2.79 21.68 -23.84
N ASN A 241 -3.11 21.00 -24.95
CA ASN A 241 -4.16 21.43 -25.87
C ASN A 241 -5.51 21.50 -25.16
N ARG A 242 -6.15 22.68 -25.19
CA ARG A 242 -7.48 22.93 -24.61
C ARG A 242 -8.58 22.01 -25.17
N ASP A 243 -8.33 21.44 -26.34
CA ASP A 243 -9.30 20.68 -27.12
C ASP A 243 -9.36 19.18 -26.77
N ASN A 244 -8.49 18.70 -25.88
CA ASN A 244 -8.58 17.31 -25.46
C ASN A 244 -9.90 17.05 -24.70
N PRO A 245 -10.60 15.95 -25.03
CA PRO A 245 -11.83 15.61 -24.33
C PRO A 245 -11.55 15.38 -22.85
N VAL A 246 -12.55 15.67 -22.03
CA VAL A 246 -12.52 15.40 -20.59
C VAL A 246 -12.53 13.90 -20.40
N VAL A 247 -11.39 13.37 -19.95
CA VAL A 247 -11.25 11.96 -19.64
C VAL A 247 -10.76 11.85 -18.20
N CYS A 248 -11.44 11.00 -17.42
CA CYS A 248 -10.94 10.63 -16.09
C CYS A 248 -9.56 9.99 -16.26
N ASP A 249 -8.58 10.48 -15.51
CA ASP A 249 -7.21 9.97 -15.56
C ASP A 249 -7.26 8.46 -15.20
N PRO A 250 -6.62 7.59 -16.02
CA PRO A 250 -6.56 6.15 -15.77
C PRO A 250 -6.03 5.78 -14.37
N ILE A 251 -5.34 6.69 -13.68
CA ILE A 251 -4.86 6.50 -12.31
C ILE A 251 -5.99 6.31 -11.29
N PHE A 252 -7.23 6.71 -11.60
CA PHE A 252 -8.41 6.44 -10.80
C PHE A 252 -9.18 5.20 -11.23
N SER A 253 -8.83 4.59 -12.36
CA SER A 253 -9.53 3.37 -12.83
C SER A 253 -9.26 2.19 -11.90
N PRO A 254 -10.16 1.20 -11.83
CA PRO A 254 -9.92 -0.02 -11.06
C PRO A 254 -8.54 -0.64 -11.34
N LEU A 255 -7.91 -1.21 -10.30
CA LEU A 255 -6.61 -1.85 -10.44
C LEU A 255 -6.70 -3.01 -11.44
N GLN A 256 -5.80 -2.99 -12.43
CA GLN A 256 -5.63 -4.11 -13.34
C GLN A 256 -5.18 -5.35 -12.54
N PRO A 257 -5.48 -6.58 -13.00
CA PRO A 257 -5.08 -7.80 -12.28
C PRO A 257 -3.59 -7.87 -11.92
N ARG A 258 -2.71 -7.24 -12.72
CA ARG A 258 -1.26 -7.13 -12.47
C ARG A 258 -0.84 -6.08 -11.43
N GLU A 259 -1.70 -5.11 -11.17
CA GLU A 259 -1.51 -4.05 -10.16
C GLU A 259 -2.07 -4.49 -8.80
N GLN A 260 -3.02 -5.42 -8.80
CA GLN A 260 -3.62 -5.93 -7.58
C GLN A 260 -2.56 -6.55 -6.68
N PRO A 261 -2.60 -6.27 -5.36
CA PRO A 261 -1.69 -6.91 -4.43
C PRO A 261 -1.93 -8.42 -4.48
N ILE A 262 -0.84 -9.19 -4.46
CA ILE A 262 -0.93 -10.65 -4.48
C ILE A 262 -1.74 -11.08 -3.26
N SER A 263 -2.88 -11.74 -3.47
CA SER A 263 -3.84 -12.05 -2.40
C SER A 263 -3.28 -12.88 -1.24
N VAL A 264 -2.22 -13.64 -1.49
CA VAL A 264 -1.52 -14.46 -0.48
C VAL A 264 -0.37 -13.72 0.20
N MET A 265 -0.19 -12.43 -0.08
CA MET A 265 0.88 -11.62 0.51
C MET A 265 0.39 -10.73 1.65
N PRO A 266 1.27 -10.46 2.63
CA PRO A 266 1.02 -9.49 3.69
C PRO A 266 0.65 -8.13 3.10
N GLY A 267 -0.26 -7.43 3.77
CA GLY A 267 -0.77 -6.13 3.33
C GLY A 267 -1.78 -6.18 2.19
N SER A 268 -2.06 -7.37 1.61
CA SER A 268 -3.12 -7.52 0.61
C SER A 268 -4.53 -7.39 1.20
N GLY A 269 -4.66 -7.52 2.52
CA GLY A 269 -5.95 -7.62 3.22
C GLY A 269 -6.71 -8.91 2.90
N ARG A 270 -6.10 -9.85 2.15
CA ARG A 270 -6.69 -11.14 1.76
C ARG A 270 -5.82 -12.33 2.15
N ALA A 271 -4.62 -12.10 2.70
CA ALA A 271 -3.68 -13.17 3.08
C ALA A 271 -4.32 -14.22 4.01
N LEU A 272 -5.11 -13.75 4.97
CA LEU A 272 -5.79 -14.60 5.94
C LEU A 272 -6.99 -15.39 5.39
N GLN A 273 -7.43 -15.14 4.15
CA GLN A 273 -8.44 -15.97 3.50
C GLN A 273 -7.88 -17.36 3.13
N LYS A 274 -6.54 -17.45 2.94
CA LYS A 274 -5.84 -18.70 2.62
C LYS A 274 -4.55 -18.80 3.46
N PRO A 275 -4.67 -18.98 4.78
CA PRO A 275 -3.53 -18.85 5.70
C PRO A 275 -2.44 -19.88 5.46
N LEU A 276 -2.80 -21.13 5.14
CA LEU A 276 -1.83 -22.17 4.80
C LEU A 276 -1.04 -21.83 3.52
N LEU A 277 -1.74 -21.33 2.49
CA LEU A 277 -1.10 -20.93 1.25
C LEU A 277 -0.19 -19.71 1.46
N HIS A 278 -0.58 -18.78 2.33
CA HIS A 278 0.25 -17.67 2.75
C HIS A 278 1.54 -18.15 3.42
N ILE A 279 1.45 -19.06 4.41
CA ILE A 279 2.62 -19.65 5.08
C ILE A 279 3.53 -20.36 4.06
N VAL A 280 2.97 -21.23 3.20
CA VAL A 280 3.75 -21.96 2.18
C VAL A 280 4.44 -21.00 1.22
N ASN A 281 3.77 -19.93 0.79
CA ASN A 281 4.36 -18.92 -0.08
C ASN A 281 5.48 -18.15 0.63
N CYS A 282 5.34 -17.86 1.92
CA CYS A 282 6.40 -17.28 2.74
C CYS A 282 7.60 -18.24 2.88
N ILE A 283 7.36 -19.56 3.08
CA ILE A 283 8.44 -20.58 3.06
C ILE A 283 9.17 -20.52 1.72
N TYR A 284 8.43 -20.66 0.62
CA TYR A 284 8.99 -20.69 -0.72
C TYR A 284 9.83 -19.46 -1.04
N ARG A 285 9.37 -18.27 -0.63
CA ARG A 285 10.13 -17.02 -0.84
C ARG A 285 11.34 -16.87 0.06
N SER A 286 11.30 -17.35 1.30
CA SER A 286 12.46 -17.36 2.18
C SER A 286 13.62 -18.20 1.63
N PHE A 287 13.31 -19.24 0.86
CA PHE A 287 14.30 -20.07 0.18
C PHE A 287 14.62 -19.64 -1.25
N ALA A 288 14.01 -18.55 -1.74
CA ALA A 288 14.42 -17.97 -3.01
C ALA A 288 15.86 -17.45 -2.90
N MET A 289 16.66 -17.67 -3.95
CA MET A 289 18.03 -17.17 -3.95
C MET A 289 18.06 -15.65 -3.68
N PRO A 290 18.96 -15.18 -2.81
CA PRO A 290 19.11 -13.75 -2.56
C PRO A 290 19.53 -13.03 -3.84
N TRP A 291 19.23 -11.73 -3.91
CA TRP A 291 19.79 -10.86 -4.96
C TRP A 291 21.33 -10.93 -4.91
N PRO A 292 22.04 -11.03 -6.05
CA PRO A 292 21.55 -10.87 -7.43
C PRO A 292 21.10 -12.15 -8.14
N LEU A 293 21.19 -13.31 -7.49
CA LEU A 293 20.91 -14.60 -8.13
C LEU A 293 19.40 -14.90 -8.24
N GLY A 294 18.57 -14.26 -7.42
CA GLY A 294 17.12 -14.30 -7.49
C GLY A 294 16.46 -12.94 -7.66
N LYS A 295 15.12 -12.90 -7.71
CA LYS A 295 14.35 -11.65 -7.78
C LYS A 295 14.53 -10.87 -6.47
N HIS A 296 14.72 -9.55 -6.55
CA HIS A 296 14.89 -8.69 -5.37
C HIS A 296 13.77 -8.94 -4.35
N PRO A 297 14.07 -9.46 -3.15
CA PRO A 297 13.08 -9.56 -2.09
C PRO A 297 12.88 -8.16 -1.53
N ALA A 298 12.01 -7.35 -2.14
CA ALA A 298 11.62 -6.10 -1.49
C ALA A 298 10.93 -6.45 -0.16
N GLY A 299 11.15 -5.64 0.86
CA GLY A 299 10.62 -5.86 2.21
C GLY A 299 9.14 -6.21 2.15
N ILE A 300 8.78 -7.31 2.81
CA ILE A 300 7.52 -8.05 2.65
C ILE A 300 6.25 -7.22 2.96
N ARG A 301 6.39 -5.98 3.46
CA ARG A 301 5.29 -5.06 3.77
C ARG A 301 5.16 -3.85 2.84
N GLN A 302 6.08 -3.68 1.89
CA GLN A 302 5.86 -2.70 0.82
C GLN A 302 5.16 -3.41 -0.32
N VAL A 303 4.04 -2.83 -0.76
CA VAL A 303 3.40 -3.25 -1.99
C VAL A 303 4.42 -3.05 -3.10
N LEU A 304 5.02 -4.14 -3.56
CA LEU A 304 5.77 -4.15 -4.81
C LEU A 304 4.79 -3.78 -5.92
N LEU A 305 4.83 -2.54 -6.39
CA LEU A 305 4.39 -2.27 -7.74
C LEU A 305 5.24 -3.15 -8.65
N SER A 306 4.59 -3.89 -9.54
CA SER A 306 5.30 -4.66 -10.55
C SER A 306 6.34 -3.75 -11.22
N PRO A 307 7.59 -4.19 -11.42
CA PRO A 307 8.58 -3.36 -12.08
C PRO A 307 7.99 -2.84 -13.40
N PRO A 308 8.21 -1.55 -13.74
CA PRO A 308 7.73 -0.97 -14.99
C PRO A 308 8.17 -1.89 -16.14
N GLY A 309 7.19 -2.34 -16.92
CA GLY A 309 7.26 -3.62 -17.63
C GLY A 309 8.59 -3.89 -18.30
N GLN A 310 9.18 -5.05 -18.00
CA GLN A 310 9.74 -5.83 -19.10
C GLN A 310 8.56 -6.07 -20.03
N ASN A 311 8.54 -5.35 -21.16
CA ASN A 311 7.58 -5.57 -22.23
C ASN A 311 7.51 -7.06 -22.47
N VAL A 312 6.45 -7.70 -21.99
CA VAL A 312 6.06 -9.02 -22.46
C VAL A 312 5.71 -8.75 -23.92
N ARG A 313 6.70 -8.90 -24.81
CA ARG A 313 6.47 -8.99 -26.24
C ARG A 313 5.40 -10.06 -26.37
N ASN A 314 4.15 -9.66 -26.62
CA ASN A 314 3.11 -10.57 -27.01
C ASN A 314 3.65 -11.31 -28.24
N PRO A 315 3.98 -12.61 -28.18
CA PRO A 315 4.58 -13.30 -29.33
C PRO A 315 3.56 -13.54 -30.47
N LYS A 316 2.34 -13.01 -30.36
CA LYS A 316 1.23 -13.29 -31.27
C LYS A 316 0.31 -12.09 -31.47
N ALA A 317 0.89 -10.94 -31.83
CA ALA A 317 0.18 -9.99 -32.68
C ALA A 317 0.76 -10.14 -34.09
N SER A 318 0.51 -11.29 -34.72
CA SER A 318 0.73 -11.43 -36.16
C SER A 318 -0.27 -10.55 -36.86
N SER A 319 0.23 -9.42 -37.34
CA SER A 319 -0.32 -8.62 -38.43
C SER A 319 -0.90 -9.54 -39.51
N THR A 320 -2.22 -9.77 -39.46
CA THR A 320 -2.99 -10.11 -40.66
C THR A 320 -3.59 -8.79 -41.12
N ALA A 321 -2.99 -8.25 -42.17
CA ALA A 321 -3.51 -7.10 -42.89
C ALA A 321 -4.91 -7.44 -43.45
N PRO A 322 -5.87 -6.51 -43.44
CA PRO A 322 -7.10 -6.69 -44.19
C PRO A 322 -6.78 -6.61 -45.69
N THR A 323 -6.95 -7.74 -46.37
CA THR A 323 -6.86 -7.88 -47.82
C THR A 323 -8.00 -7.11 -48.48
N ALA A 324 -7.62 -6.19 -49.36
CA ALA A 324 -8.29 -5.68 -50.56
C ALA A 324 -9.85 -5.68 -50.61
N PHE A 325 -10.38 -4.46 -50.68
CA PHE A 325 -11.61 -4.13 -51.40
C PHE A 325 -11.56 -4.71 -52.82
N HIS A 326 -12.51 -5.57 -53.15
CA HIS A 326 -12.82 -5.95 -54.53
C HIS A 326 -14.03 -5.14 -54.98
N SER A 327 -13.88 -4.37 -56.06
CA SER A 327 -14.99 -3.78 -56.79
C SER A 327 -15.81 -4.88 -57.47
N CYS A 328 -17.13 -4.69 -57.48
CA CYS A 328 -18.04 -5.23 -58.48
C CYS A 328 -19.13 -4.17 -58.68
N ASP A 329 -18.92 -3.35 -59.70
CA ASP A 329 -20.02 -2.79 -60.49
C ASP A 329 -20.62 -3.88 -61.38
N ASP A 330 -21.87 -3.60 -61.79
CA ASP A 330 -22.61 -4.07 -62.96
C ASP A 330 -23.58 -5.28 -62.87
N ASN A 331 -24.86 -4.88 -62.95
CA ASN A 331 -25.95 -5.42 -63.77
C ASN A 331 -26.62 -6.76 -63.36
N VAL A 332 -27.85 -6.68 -62.82
CA VAL A 332 -29.16 -6.83 -63.51
C VAL A 332 -30.26 -6.32 -62.58
#